data_AF-A0A817RJN2-F1
#
_entry.id   AF-A0A817RJN2-F1
#
_cell.length_a   1.000
_cell.length_b   1.000
_cell.length_c   1.000
_cell.angle_alpha   90.00
_cell.angle_beta   90.00
_cell.angle_gamma   90.00
#
_symmetry.space_group_name_H-M   'P 1'
#
loop_
_entity.id
_entity.type
_entity.pdbx_description
1 polymer ?
#
loop_
_entity_poly.entity_id
_entity_poly.type
_entity_poly.pdbx_seq_one_letter_code
_entity_poly.pdbx_strand_id
1 'polypeptide(L)'
;MEERKRIHNRSCTLKQRKRLYRQEIVCENTDARFTTTKIKQLLRERNIEFSAINRSQSKLNKRTLYIGIKNINHMPRYEILTKYLFSTANYNRYSSDRHHRSNSRY
;
A
#
# COMPACT_ATOMS: atom_id res chain seq x y z
N MET A 1 10.58 15.84 33.26
CA MET A 1 9.67 15.78 32.09
C MET A 1 10.47 16.15 30.87
N GLU A 2 10.78 15.19 30.00
CA GLU A 2 11.56 15.46 28.78
C GLU A 2 10.71 16.21 27.75
N GLU A 3 11.11 17.44 27.47
CA GLU A 3 10.54 18.33 26.49
C GLU A 3 10.87 17.82 25.07
N ARG A 4 9.86 17.38 24.33
CA ARG A 4 10.01 16.92 22.94
C ARG A 4 10.40 18.10 22.04
N LYS A 5 11.70 18.30 21.80
CA LYS A 5 12.22 19.24 20.78
C LYS A 5 11.65 18.90 19.40
N ARG A 6 11.06 19.88 18.71
CA ARG A 6 10.67 19.77 17.29
C ARG A 6 11.94 19.59 16.46
N ILE A 7 12.02 18.48 15.72
CA ILE A 7 13.09 18.25 14.75
C ILE A 7 12.97 19.32 13.65
N HIS A 8 13.83 20.34 13.72
CA HIS A 8 13.98 21.34 12.67
C HIS A 8 14.76 20.69 11.52
N ASN A 9 14.05 20.18 10.52
CA ASN A 9 14.65 19.61 9.32
C ASN A 9 15.25 20.72 8.44
N ARG A 10 16.48 21.15 8.74
CA ARG A 10 17.32 21.93 7.81
C ARG A 10 17.84 20.98 6.73
N SER A 11 17.47 21.26 5.48
CA SER A 11 18.02 20.66 4.25
C SER A 11 17.64 19.20 3.97
N CYS A 12 16.39 18.97 3.58
CA CYS A 12 15.89 17.68 3.10
C CYS A 12 15.23 17.92 1.73
N THR A 13 15.74 17.29 0.67
CA THR A 13 15.29 17.55 -0.71
C THR A 13 13.79 17.25 -0.86
N LEU A 14 13.08 17.91 -1.80
CA LEU A 14 11.65 17.66 -2.08
C LEU A 14 11.29 16.18 -2.26
N LYS A 15 12.25 15.33 -2.64
CA LYS A 15 12.11 13.87 -2.73
C LYS A 15 11.98 13.19 -1.36
N GLN A 16 12.66 13.68 -0.33
CA GLN A 16 12.58 13.14 1.04
C GLN A 16 11.30 13.61 1.77
N ARG A 17 10.69 14.74 1.36
CA ARG A 17 9.36 15.18 1.83
C ARG A 17 8.21 14.24 1.44
N LYS A 18 8.45 13.25 0.56
CA LYS A 18 7.40 12.35 0.04
C LYS A 18 7.34 10.99 0.73
N ARG A 19 8.31 10.63 1.58
CA ARG A 19 8.25 9.36 2.32
C ARG A 19 7.44 9.54 3.59
N LEU A 20 6.38 8.76 3.74
CA LEU A 20 5.53 8.77 4.93
C LEU A 20 6.13 7.90 6.03
N TYR A 21 6.91 6.88 5.66
CA TYR A 21 7.58 5.99 6.60
C TYR A 21 9.06 5.81 6.28
N ARG A 22 9.85 5.47 7.30
CA ARG A 22 11.29 5.20 7.16
C ARG A 22 11.58 4.05 6.19
N GLN A 23 10.71 3.05 6.20
CA GLN A 23 10.72 1.88 5.31
C GLN A 23 9.32 1.76 4.72
N GLU A 24 9.17 2.00 3.43
CA GLU A 24 7.87 1.94 2.78
C GLU A 24 7.93 1.34 1.38
N ILE A 25 6.85 0.66 1.02
CA ILE A 25 6.56 0.27 -0.35
C ILE A 25 5.56 1.27 -0.91
N VAL A 26 5.87 1.79 -2.09
CA VAL A 26 5.02 2.73 -2.82
C VAL A 26 4.39 2.01 -4.00
N CYS A 27 3.07 1.85 -3.99
CA CYS A 27 2.32 1.32 -5.11
C CYS A 27 1.61 2.47 -5.85
N GLU A 28 2.02 2.72 -7.08
CA GLU A 28 1.37 3.71 -7.95
C GLU A 28 0.15 3.11 -8.67
N ASN A 29 -0.74 3.97 -9.15
CA ASN A 29 -1.95 3.59 -9.90
C ASN A 29 -2.84 2.57 -9.17
N THR A 30 -2.97 2.71 -7.84
CA THR A 30 -3.85 1.86 -7.03
C THR A 30 -5.31 2.09 -7.43
N ASP A 31 -6.04 1.01 -7.71
CA ASP A 31 -7.45 1.12 -8.08
C ASP A 31 -8.29 1.76 -6.95
N ALA A 32 -9.25 2.61 -7.32
CA ALA A 32 -10.11 3.32 -6.37
C ALA A 32 -10.89 2.36 -5.46
N ARG A 33 -11.28 1.21 -6.02
CA ARG A 33 -12.18 0.22 -5.40
C ARG A 33 -11.50 -0.53 -4.25
N PHE A 34 -10.17 -0.52 -4.17
CA PHE A 34 -9.47 -1.08 -3.01
C PHE A 34 -9.68 -0.20 -1.78
N THR A 35 -10.56 -0.63 -0.88
CA THR A 35 -10.73 -0.02 0.45
C THR A 35 -9.52 -0.31 1.33
N THR A 36 -9.27 0.52 2.33
CA THR A 36 -8.17 0.31 3.29
C THR A 36 -8.27 -1.05 3.98
N THR A 37 -9.49 -1.49 4.32
CA THR A 37 -9.76 -2.82 4.88
C THR A 37 -9.34 -3.93 3.93
N LYS A 38 -9.71 -3.82 2.64
CA LYS A 38 -9.34 -4.84 1.65
C LYS A 38 -7.84 -4.88 1.39
N ILE A 39 -7.19 -3.72 1.39
CA ILE A 39 -5.73 -3.63 1.28
C ILE A 39 -5.05 -4.36 2.45
N LYS A 40 -5.45 -4.05 3.70
CA LYS A 40 -4.93 -4.74 4.89
C LYS A 40 -5.13 -6.25 4.81
N GLN A 41 -6.30 -6.71 4.35
CA GLN A 41 -6.59 -8.13 4.17
C GLN A 41 -5.63 -8.78 3.15
N LEU A 42 -5.48 -8.19 1.95
CA LEU A 42 -4.62 -8.75 0.89
C LEU A 42 -3.14 -8.80 1.28
N LEU A 43 -2.68 -7.85 2.09
CA LEU A 43 -1.32 -7.84 2.64
C LEU A 43 -1.14 -8.98 3.65
N ARG A 44 -2.12 -9.18 4.55
CA ARG A 44 -2.10 -10.31 5.51
C ARG A 44 -2.13 -11.66 4.81
N GLU A 45 -2.99 -11.84 3.79
CA GLU A 45 -3.05 -13.07 2.98
C GLU A 45 -1.71 -13.41 2.30
N ARG A 46 -0.85 -12.41 2.06
CA ARG A 46 0.48 -12.58 1.48
C ARG A 46 1.62 -12.62 2.51
N ASN A 47 1.28 -12.71 3.80
CA ASN A 47 2.24 -12.67 4.90
C ASN A 47 3.17 -11.44 4.86
N ILE A 48 2.63 -10.28 4.49
CA ILE A 48 3.36 -9.01 4.48
C ILE A 48 3.18 -8.32 5.82
N GLU A 49 4.27 -8.13 6.55
CA GLU A 49 4.27 -7.42 7.83
C GLU A 49 4.34 -5.91 7.62
N PHE A 50 3.22 -5.23 7.86
CA PHE A 50 3.11 -3.78 7.74
C PHE A 50 2.81 -3.12 9.09
N SER A 51 3.35 -1.93 9.28
CA SER A 51 3.09 -1.08 10.45
C SER A 51 1.92 -0.12 10.21
N ALA A 52 1.86 0.48 9.03
CA ALA A 52 0.85 1.46 8.69
C ALA A 52 0.61 1.52 7.18
N ILE A 53 -0.53 2.09 6.77
CA ILE A 53 -0.94 2.21 5.37
C ILE A 53 -1.55 3.58 5.18
N ASN A 54 -1.06 4.32 4.19
CA ASN A 54 -1.60 5.61 3.79
C ASN A 54 -1.93 5.63 2.31
N ARG A 55 -3.06 6.26 1.97
CA ARG A 55 -3.50 6.47 0.59
C ARG A 55 -3.38 7.95 0.29
N SER A 56 -2.80 8.27 -0.86
CA SER A 56 -2.76 9.62 -1.40
C SER A 56 -3.42 9.63 -2.76
N GLN A 57 -4.21 10.66 -3.03
CA GLN A 57 -4.77 10.92 -4.35
C GLN A 57 -4.22 12.25 -4.83
N SER A 58 -3.50 12.22 -5.96
CA SER A 58 -3.03 13.44 -6.61
C SER A 58 -4.15 14.11 -7.40
N LYS A 59 -3.98 15.41 -7.71
CA LYS A 59 -4.87 16.17 -8.59
C LYS A 59 -4.99 15.56 -10.00
N LEU A 60 -3.97 14.82 -10.45
CA LEU A 60 -3.93 14.16 -11.76
C LEU A 60 -4.56 12.75 -11.75
N ASN A 61 -5.45 12.46 -10.80
CA ASN A 61 -6.08 11.15 -10.61
C ASN A 61 -5.12 9.97 -10.39
N LYS A 62 -3.82 10.21 -10.21
CA LYS A 62 -2.88 9.19 -9.76
C LYS A 62 -3.13 8.90 -8.30
N ARG A 63 -3.45 7.65 -7.99
CA ARG A 63 -3.68 7.14 -6.64
C ARG A 63 -2.45 6.36 -6.21
N THR A 64 -1.85 6.79 -5.11
CA THR A 64 -0.63 6.20 -4.58
C THR A 64 -0.91 5.61 -3.21
N LEU A 65 -0.49 4.36 -3.03
CA LEU A 65 -0.56 3.66 -1.76
C LEU A 65 0.84 3.59 -1.16
N TYR A 66 0.95 3.99 0.10
CA TYR A 66 2.18 3.94 0.90
C TYR A 66 1.99 2.91 2.00
N ILE A 67 2.85 1.89 2.03
CA ILE A 67 2.78 0.80 2.99
C ILE A 67 4.04 0.84 3.83
N GLY A 68 3.93 1.20 5.11
CA GLY A 68 5.03 1.14 6.06
C GLY A 68 5.36 -0.31 6.40
N ILE A 69 6.60 -0.73 6.21
CA ILE A 69 7.06 -2.10 6.44
C ILE A 69 7.68 -2.22 7.83
N LYS A 70 7.39 -3.33 8.52
CA LYS A 70 7.93 -3.61 9.86
C LYS A 70 9.34 -4.21 9.79
N ASN A 71 9.58 -5.12 8.84
CA ASN A 71 10.84 -5.85 8.70
C ASN A 71 11.49 -5.58 7.34
N ILE A 72 12.59 -4.83 7.34
CA ILE A 72 13.33 -4.43 6.13
C ILE A 72 13.95 -5.62 5.38
N ASN A 73 14.27 -6.71 6.07
CA ASN A 73 14.96 -7.84 5.47
C ASN A 73 14.10 -8.54 4.41
N HIS A 74 12.77 -8.40 4.51
CA HIS A 74 11.82 -8.95 3.54
C HIS A 74 11.43 -7.94 2.44
N MET A 75 11.99 -6.73 2.44
CA MET A 75 11.57 -5.66 1.53
C MET A 75 11.63 -6.04 0.05
N PRO A 76 12.69 -6.69 -0.49
CA PRO A 76 12.72 -7.10 -1.89
C PRO A 76 11.58 -8.08 -2.24
N ARG A 77 11.28 -9.02 -1.33
CA ARG A 77 10.18 -9.97 -1.50
C ARG A 77 8.83 -9.25 -1.50
N TYR A 78 8.64 -8.30 -0.58
CA TYR A 78 7.40 -7.56 -0.47
C TYR A 78 7.16 -6.65 -1.68
N GLU A 79 8.21 -6.04 -2.24
CA GLU A 79 8.11 -5.26 -3.48
C GLU A 79 7.61 -6.11 -4.65
N ILE A 80 8.14 -7.33 -4.81
CA ILE A 80 7.68 -8.27 -5.84
C ILE A 80 6.21 -8.63 -5.64
N LEU A 81 5.81 -8.96 -4.41
CA LEU A 81 4.44 -9.37 -4.09
C LEU A 81 3.41 -8.24 -4.27
N THR A 82 3.83 -6.99 -4.11
CA THR A 82 2.94 -5.81 -4.17
C THR A 82 2.89 -5.15 -5.54
N LYS A 83 3.85 -5.41 -6.44
CA LYS A 83 4.03 -4.73 -7.73
C LYS A 83 2.76 -4.53 -8.57
N TYR A 84 1.89 -5.54 -8.63
CA TYR A 84 0.63 -5.49 -9.40
C TYR A 84 -0.61 -5.78 -8.56
N LEU A 85 -0.44 -5.90 -7.24
CA LEU A 85 -1.47 -6.37 -6.33
C LEU A 85 -2.69 -5.44 -6.28
N PHE A 86 -2.45 -4.14 -6.33
CA PHE A 86 -3.52 -3.14 -6.21
C PHE A 86 -3.91 -2.51 -7.56
N SER A 87 -3.54 -3.17 -8.65
CA SER A 87 -3.91 -2.74 -10.01
C SER A 87 -5.37 -3.07 -10.34
N THR A 88 -5.96 -2.31 -11.26
CA THR A 88 -7.29 -2.59 -11.84
C THR A 88 -7.37 -3.99 -12.43
N ALA A 89 -6.31 -4.43 -13.12
CA ALA A 89 -6.24 -5.76 -13.70
C ALA A 89 -6.38 -6.87 -12.64
N ASN A 90 -5.73 -6.70 -11.49
CA ASN A 90 -5.86 -7.65 -10.39
C ASN A 90 -7.24 -7.58 -9.71
N TYR A 91 -7.80 -6.38 -9.53
CA TYR A 91 -9.17 -6.23 -9.02
C TYR A 91 -10.18 -7.00 -9.86
N ASN A 92 -10.10 -6.86 -11.19
CA ASN A 92 -11.01 -7.53 -12.10
C ASN A 92 -10.92 -9.06 -11.99
N ARG A 93 -9.72 -9.65 -11.90
CA ARG A 93 -9.56 -11.10 -11.66
C ARG A 93 -10.24 -11.56 -10.37
N TYR A 94 -9.99 -10.86 -9.25
CA TYR A 94 -10.61 -11.17 -7.96
C TYR A 94 -12.13 -10.94 -7.91
N SER A 95 -12.67 -10.10 -8.80
CA SER A 95 -14.11 -9.84 -8.92
C SER A 95 -14.79 -10.90 -9.80
N SER A 96 -14.16 -11.29 -10.91
CA SER A 96 -14.66 -12.33 -11.81
C SER A 96 -14.73 -13.70 -11.13
N ASP A 97 -13.73 -14.05 -10.32
CA ASP A 97 -13.73 -15.32 -9.57
C ASP A 97 -14.86 -15.43 -8.54
N ARG A 98 -15.30 -14.30 -7.97
CA ARG A 98 -16.41 -14.29 -7.01
C ARG A 98 -17.78 -14.43 -7.67
N HIS A 99 -17.95 -13.89 -8.88
CA HIS A 99 -19.18 -14.12 -9.64
C HIS A 99 -19.32 -15.59 -10.07
N HIS A 100 -18.21 -16.29 -10.33
CA HIS A 100 -18.26 -17.72 -10.64
C HIS A 100 -18.66 -18.60 -9.45
N ARG A 101 -18.19 -18.29 -8.23
CA ARG A 101 -18.61 -19.02 -7.02
C ARG A 101 -20.04 -18.77 -6.57
N SER A 102 -20.68 -17.73 -7.10
CA SER A 102 -22.08 -17.42 -6.80
C SER A 102 -23.06 -18.17 -7.71
N ASN A 103 -22.59 -18.78 -8.81
CA ASN A 103 -23.42 -19.50 -9.78
C ASN A 103 -23.25 -21.04 -9.74
N SER A 104 -22.43 -21.60 -8.86
CA SER A 104 -22.33 -23.06 -8.66
C SER A 104 -23.27 -23.51 -7.54
N ARG A 105 -24.56 -23.22 -7.71
CA ARG A 105 -25.68 -23.77 -6.93
C ARG A 105 -26.93 -23.84 -7.80
N TYR A 106 -26.82 -24.51 -8.95
CA TYR A 106 -27.91 -25.14 -9.66
C TYR A 106 -27.35 -26.35 -10.41
#